data_AF-A0A6V7QNG2-F1
#
_entry.id   AF-A0A6V7QNG2-F1
#
_cell.length_a   1.000
_cell.length_b   1.000
_cell.length_c   1.000
_cell.angle_alpha   90.00
_cell.angle_beta   90.00
_cell.angle_gamma   90.00
#
_symmetry.space_group_name_H-M   'P 1'
#
loop_
_entity.id
_entity.type
_entity.pdbx_description
1 polymer ?
#
loop_
_entity_poly.entity_id
_entity_poly.type
_entity_poly.pdbx_seq_one_letter_code
_entity_poly.pdbx_strand_id
1 'polypeptide(L)'
;MLALLPDGSPSGLFYDQTEVSSFTIAVVTGGNKGIGLEICRQLASTGVRVILTARDEKRGLEAAEKLKQSRLSDVIFHRLDVTDSSGIASFAEFVKISFGKLDILKTRSIMMDFLSNLKQNYEMAEECLKINFYGTRDVTQALIPLLLSSNSGRIVNVSAKIAQFKVNKPFSIVF
;
A
#
# COMPACT_ATOMS: atom_id res chain seq x y z
N MET A 1 15.03 4.61 12.33
CA MET A 1 16.38 4.21 12.76
C MET A 1 16.96 3.48 11.57
N LEU A 2 17.94 4.09 10.90
CA LEU A 2 18.62 3.51 9.74
C LEU A 2 19.23 2.17 10.14
N ALA A 3 19.04 1.11 9.35
CA ALA A 3 19.97 0.00 9.39
C ALA A 3 21.21 0.41 8.57
N LEU A 4 22.39 -0.06 8.98
CA LEU A 4 23.61 0.01 8.19
C LEU A 4 23.93 -1.41 7.75
N LEU A 5 24.45 -1.57 6.53
CA LEU A 5 25.00 -2.85 6.08
C LEU A 5 26.27 -3.19 6.89
N PRO A 6 26.76 -4.45 6.86
CA PRO A 6 27.93 -4.88 7.64
C PRO A 6 29.22 -4.09 7.37
N ASP A 7 29.29 -3.37 6.25
CA ASP A 7 30.40 -2.51 5.85
C ASP A 7 30.25 -1.04 6.31
N GLY A 8 29.19 -0.73 7.08
CA GLY A 8 28.92 0.62 7.57
C GLY A 8 28.25 1.55 6.54
N SER A 9 27.90 1.05 5.35
CA SER A 9 27.18 1.84 4.36
C SER A 9 25.69 2.02 4.75
N PRO A 10 25.06 3.15 4.42
CA PRO A 10 23.64 3.39 4.67
C PRO A 10 22.78 2.31 4.00
N SER A 11 21.86 1.64 4.72
CA SER A 11 20.91 0.69 4.10
C SER A 11 19.79 1.37 3.29
N GLY A 12 20.02 2.60 2.84
CA GLY A 12 19.10 3.33 2.00
C GLY A 12 19.24 2.81 0.59
N LEU A 13 18.28 1.99 0.15
CA LEU A 13 17.81 2.12 -1.22
C LEU A 13 17.25 3.54 -1.32
N PHE A 14 18.14 4.48 -1.61
CA PHE A 14 17.76 5.81 -2.08
C PHE A 14 16.81 5.58 -3.25
N TYR A 15 15.70 6.31 -3.21
CA TYR A 15 14.78 6.41 -4.33
C TYR A 15 15.59 6.89 -5.52
N ASP A 16 16.00 5.97 -6.38
CA ASP A 16 16.70 6.32 -7.61
C ASP A 16 15.67 7.00 -8.51
N GLN A 17 15.72 8.34 -8.55
CA GLN A 17 14.79 9.16 -9.33
C GLN A 17 14.95 8.94 -10.85
N THR A 18 15.92 8.14 -11.28
CA THR A 18 16.32 7.96 -12.68
C THR A 18 15.61 6.82 -13.43
N GLU A 19 14.73 6.04 -12.81
CA GLU A 19 14.02 4.94 -13.49
C GLU A 19 12.48 4.99 -13.39
N VAL A 20 11.89 6.17 -13.23
CA VAL A 20 10.46 6.33 -13.52
C VAL A 20 10.29 6.38 -15.04
N SER A 21 10.22 5.21 -15.68
CA SER A 21 9.74 5.11 -17.06
C SER A 21 8.36 5.76 -17.16
N SER A 22 8.02 6.34 -18.31
CA SER A 22 6.76 7.07 -18.57
C SER A 22 5.45 6.28 -18.38
N PHE A 23 5.51 5.06 -17.85
CA PHE A 23 4.37 4.17 -17.56
C PHE A 23 4.56 3.37 -16.26
N THR A 24 4.98 4.00 -15.17
CA THR A 24 4.96 3.37 -13.83
C THR A 24 3.55 3.40 -13.25
N ILE A 25 3.03 2.25 -12.83
CA ILE A 25 1.72 2.08 -12.21
C ILE A 25 1.89 1.70 -10.73
N ALA A 26 1.23 2.45 -9.85
CA ALA A 26 1.20 2.18 -8.41
C ALA A 26 -0.22 1.91 -7.93
N VAL A 27 -0.42 0.86 -7.14
CA VAL A 27 -1.64 0.59 -6.38
C VAL A 27 -1.41 0.98 -4.93
N VAL A 28 -2.30 1.83 -4.41
CA VAL A 28 -2.26 2.27 -3.01
C VAL A 28 -3.53 1.83 -2.30
N THR A 29 -3.43 0.85 -1.42
CA THR A 29 -4.56 0.44 -0.58
C THR A 29 -4.82 1.42 0.56
N GLY A 30 -6.11 1.69 0.80
CA GLY A 30 -6.53 2.69 1.78
C GLY A 30 -6.04 4.10 1.44
N GLY A 31 -5.98 4.43 0.15
CA GLY A 31 -5.46 5.68 -0.40
C GLY A 31 -6.38 6.88 -0.23
N ASN A 32 -7.59 6.72 0.33
CA ASN A 32 -8.56 7.81 0.46
C ASN A 32 -8.34 8.76 1.65
N LYS A 33 -7.42 8.46 2.58
CA LYS A 33 -7.17 9.29 3.78
C LYS A 33 -5.78 9.14 4.36
N GLY A 34 -5.36 10.14 5.13
CA GLY A 34 -4.10 10.13 5.91
C GLY A 34 -2.88 9.83 5.04
N ILE A 35 -1.98 8.97 5.53
CA ILE A 35 -0.74 8.60 4.84
C ILE A 35 -1.00 7.98 3.45
N GLY A 36 -2.09 7.23 3.27
CA GLY A 36 -2.43 6.67 1.95
C GLY A 36 -2.68 7.75 0.91
N LEU A 37 -3.46 8.78 1.26
CA LEU A 37 -3.75 9.90 0.36
C LEU A 37 -2.51 10.70 0.00
N GLU A 38 -1.65 10.93 1.00
CA GLU A 38 -0.40 11.66 0.80
C GLU A 38 0.57 10.89 -0.10
N ILE A 39 0.63 9.56 0.02
CA ILE A 39 1.41 8.72 -0.89
C ILE A 39 0.86 8.80 -2.31
N CYS A 40 -0.46 8.74 -2.51
CA CYS A 40 -1.06 8.94 -3.83
C CYS A 40 -0.65 10.29 -4.42
N ARG A 41 -0.69 11.35 -3.61
CA ARG A 41 -0.29 12.71 -4.02
C ARG A 41 1.17 12.77 -4.46
N GLN A 42 2.09 12.22 -3.66
CA GLN A 42 3.52 12.26 -3.94
C GLN A 42 3.88 11.46 -5.19
N LEU A 43 3.37 10.22 -5.31
CA LEU A 43 3.60 9.38 -6.49
C LEU A 43 3.07 10.05 -7.77
N ALA A 44 1.84 10.56 -7.73
CA ALA A 44 1.26 11.26 -8.87
C ALA A 44 2.05 12.52 -9.24
N SER A 45 2.58 13.26 -8.26
CA SER A 45 3.42 14.43 -8.53
C SER A 45 4.75 14.11 -9.21
N THR A 46 5.20 12.85 -9.14
CA THR A 46 6.38 12.34 -9.85
C THR A 46 6.04 11.70 -11.19
N GLY A 47 4.80 11.84 -11.69
CA GLY A 47 4.35 11.26 -12.96
C GLY A 47 4.00 9.77 -12.91
N VAL A 48 3.89 9.18 -11.71
CA VAL A 48 3.43 7.80 -11.55
C VAL A 48 1.90 7.78 -11.65
N ARG A 49 1.35 6.84 -12.42
CA ARG A 49 -0.10 6.62 -12.42
C ARG A 49 -0.51 5.83 -11.19
N VAL A 50 -1.41 6.41 -10.40
CA VAL A 50 -1.82 5.84 -9.12
C VAL A 50 -3.24 5.32 -9.19
N ILE A 51 -3.41 4.05 -8.83
CA ILE A 51 -4.70 3.43 -8.54
C ILE A 51 -4.93 3.57 -7.04
N LEU A 52 -5.72 4.58 -6.67
CA LEU A 52 -6.16 4.85 -5.32
C LEU A 52 -7.29 3.90 -4.99
N THR A 53 -7.17 3.10 -3.92
CA THR A 53 -8.24 2.21 -3.51
C THR A 53 -8.79 2.51 -2.12
N ALA A 54 -10.09 2.25 -1.96
CA ALA A 54 -10.81 2.36 -0.70
C ALA A 54 -12.02 1.42 -0.69
N ARG A 55 -12.44 1.03 0.52
CA ARG A 55 -13.66 0.22 0.73
C ARG A 55 -14.93 1.00 0.43
N ASP A 56 -14.94 2.24 0.89
CA ASP A 56 -16.03 3.20 0.74
C ASP A 56 -15.84 3.98 -0.57
N GLU A 57 -16.77 3.78 -1.49
CA GLU A 57 -16.75 4.36 -2.83
C GLU A 57 -16.84 5.88 -2.81
N LYS A 58 -17.76 6.44 -2.03
CA LYS A 58 -17.95 7.89 -1.93
C LYS A 58 -16.66 8.58 -1.47
N ARG A 59 -16.05 8.09 -0.39
CA ARG A 59 -14.79 8.63 0.14
C ARG A 59 -13.62 8.43 -0.81
N GLY A 60 -13.64 7.35 -1.59
CA GLY A 60 -12.63 7.08 -2.61
C GLY A 60 -12.70 8.08 -3.76
N LEU A 61 -13.89 8.30 -4.31
CA LEU A 61 -14.15 9.28 -5.36
C LEU A 61 -13.82 10.71 -4.90
N GLU A 62 -14.25 11.10 -3.69
CA GLU A 62 -13.91 12.41 -3.12
C GLU A 62 -12.40 12.62 -2.98
N ALA A 63 -11.65 11.57 -2.64
CA ALA A 63 -10.20 11.63 -2.53
C ALA A 63 -9.52 11.78 -3.89
N ALA A 64 -9.95 11.04 -4.91
CA ALA A 64 -9.44 11.16 -6.27
C ALA A 64 -9.74 12.56 -6.85
N GLU A 65 -10.94 13.08 -6.66
CA GLU A 65 -11.30 14.44 -7.12
C GLU A 65 -10.48 15.54 -6.44
N LYS A 66 -10.18 15.41 -5.14
CA LYS A 66 -9.26 16.34 -4.45
C LYS A 66 -7.86 16.36 -5.06
N LEU A 67 -7.33 15.20 -5.46
CA LEU A 67 -6.03 15.10 -6.11
C LEU A 67 -6.08 15.68 -7.53
N LYS A 68 -7.15 15.42 -8.27
CA LYS A 68 -7.39 15.98 -9.59
C LYS A 68 -7.49 17.51 -9.58
N GLN A 69 -8.18 18.10 -8.61
CA GLN A 69 -8.23 19.55 -8.38
C GLN A 69 -6.84 20.14 -8.09
N SER A 70 -5.92 19.33 -7.54
CA SER A 70 -4.52 19.68 -7.31
C SER A 70 -3.63 19.47 -8.54
N ARG A 71 -4.22 19.30 -9.74
CA ARG A 71 -3.55 19.02 -11.02
C ARG A 71 -2.84 17.66 -11.10
N LEU A 72 -3.28 16.69 -10.29
CA LEU A 72 -2.78 15.31 -10.31
C LEU A 72 -3.82 14.41 -10.98
N SER A 73 -3.92 14.48 -12.30
CA SER A 73 -4.92 13.75 -13.10
C SER A 73 -4.63 12.26 -13.26
N ASP A 74 -3.40 11.81 -13.02
CA ASP A 74 -3.00 10.41 -13.12
C ASP A 74 -3.37 9.57 -11.89
N VAL A 75 -4.41 9.98 -11.16
CA VAL A 75 -4.97 9.23 -10.03
C VAL A 75 -6.35 8.71 -10.38
N ILE A 76 -6.50 7.39 -10.40
CA ILE A 76 -7.74 6.68 -10.71
C ILE A 76 -8.24 6.02 -9.43
N PHE A 77 -9.52 6.18 -9.12
CA PHE A 77 -10.14 5.45 -8.04
C PHE A 77 -10.61 4.06 -8.50
N HIS A 78 -10.36 3.04 -7.68
CA HIS A 78 -11.03 1.74 -7.79
C HIS A 78 -11.46 1.26 -6.40
N ARG A 79 -12.71 0.83 -6.25
CA ARG A 79 -13.19 0.27 -4.97
C ARG A 79 -12.45 -1.03 -4.68
N LEU A 80 -11.93 -1.19 -3.48
CA LEU A 80 -11.30 -2.44 -3.02
C LEU A 80 -11.57 -2.63 -1.54
N ASP A 81 -12.18 -3.76 -1.21
CA ASP A 81 -12.14 -4.31 0.14
C ASP A 81 -11.15 -5.46 0.20
N VAL A 82 -10.14 -5.31 1.04
CA VAL A 82 -9.05 -6.28 1.18
C VAL A 82 -9.50 -7.54 1.91
N THR A 83 -10.70 -7.55 2.50
CA THR A 83 -11.28 -8.75 3.12
C THR A 83 -12.27 -9.47 2.21
N ASP A 84 -12.52 -8.97 1.00
CA ASP A 84 -13.41 -9.58 0.01
C ASP A 84 -12.58 -10.24 -1.10
N SER A 85 -12.46 -11.57 -1.05
CA SER A 85 -11.68 -12.33 -2.02
C SER A 85 -12.17 -12.18 -3.46
N SER A 86 -13.49 -12.03 -3.66
CA SER A 86 -14.06 -11.81 -4.99
C SER A 86 -13.70 -10.41 -5.52
N GLY A 87 -13.82 -9.39 -4.67
CA GLY A 87 -13.40 -8.03 -4.99
C GLY A 87 -11.90 -7.91 -5.29
N ILE A 88 -11.05 -8.65 -4.56
CA ILE A 88 -9.61 -8.72 -4.82
C ILE A 88 -9.33 -9.35 -6.19
N ALA A 89 -9.99 -10.45 -6.53
CA ALA A 89 -9.82 -11.11 -7.82
C ALA A 89 -10.28 -10.21 -8.98
N SER A 90 -11.45 -9.59 -8.87
CA SER A 90 -11.94 -8.62 -9.86
C SER A 90 -11.02 -7.42 -10.01
N PHE A 91 -10.45 -6.93 -8.90
CA PHE A 91 -9.47 -5.85 -8.92
C PHE A 91 -8.18 -6.24 -9.64
N ALA A 92 -7.62 -7.42 -9.37
CA ALA A 92 -6.43 -7.90 -10.05
C ALA A 92 -6.67 -8.03 -11.57
N GLU A 93 -7.83 -8.55 -11.97
CA GLU A 93 -8.19 -8.64 -13.39
C GLU A 93 -8.37 -7.25 -14.02
N PHE A 94 -8.96 -6.29 -13.30
CA PHE A 94 -9.03 -4.89 -13.75
C PHE A 94 -7.64 -4.30 -14.01
N VAL A 95 -6.69 -4.48 -13.09
CA VAL A 95 -5.32 -3.95 -13.25
C VAL A 95 -4.64 -4.62 -14.44
N LYS A 96 -4.82 -5.92 -14.60
CA LYS A 96 -4.28 -6.70 -15.72
C LYS A 96 -4.81 -6.20 -17.07
N ILE A 97 -6.13 -6.06 -17.21
CA ILE A 97 -6.77 -5.63 -18.47
C ILE A 97 -6.39 -4.17 -18.80
N SER A 98 -6.35 -3.30 -17.78
CA SER A 98 -6.18 -1.87 -17.99
C SER A 98 -4.72 -1.45 -18.19
N PHE A 99 -3.78 -2.16 -17.57
CA PHE A 99 -2.37 -1.73 -17.51
C PHE A 99 -1.35 -2.82 -17.85
N GLY A 100 -1.72 -4.10 -17.82
CA GLY A 100 -0.85 -5.24 -18.14
C GLY A 100 0.26 -5.55 -17.12
N LYS A 101 0.63 -4.57 -16.29
CA LYS A 101 1.69 -4.67 -15.26
C LYS A 101 1.37 -3.84 -14.03
N LEU A 102 2.08 -4.12 -12.94
CA LEU A 102 2.07 -3.32 -11.72
C LEU A 102 3.50 -3.10 -11.23
N ASP A 103 3.87 -1.87 -10.90
CA ASP A 103 5.23 -1.54 -10.48
C ASP A 103 5.34 -1.31 -8.96
N ILE A 104 4.29 -0.79 -8.30
CA ILE A 104 4.32 -0.52 -6.85
C ILE A 104 3.01 -0.97 -6.19
N LEU A 105 3.07 -1.81 -5.16
CA LEU A 105 1.95 -2.09 -4.25
C LEU A 105 2.23 -1.50 -2.87
N LYS A 106 1.36 -0.60 -2.38
CA LYS A 106 1.43 -0.10 -1.00
C LYS A 106 0.22 -0.52 -0.19
N THR A 107 0.44 -1.25 0.91
CA THR A 107 -0.63 -1.64 1.83
C THR A 107 -0.67 -0.81 3.11
N ARG A 108 -1.86 -0.60 3.66
CA ARG A 108 -2.06 0.12 4.93
C ARG A 108 -2.30 -0.87 6.07
N SER A 109 -1.57 -0.69 7.15
CA SER A 109 -1.97 -1.16 8.48
C SER A 109 -2.97 -0.18 9.10
N ILE A 110 -4.16 -0.65 9.45
CA ILE A 110 -5.15 0.09 10.23
C ILE A 110 -4.77 -0.05 11.70
N MET A 111 -4.43 1.07 12.33
CA MET A 111 -4.34 1.16 13.77
C MET A 111 -5.76 1.40 14.31
N MET A 112 -6.35 0.39 14.96
CA MET A 112 -7.40 0.67 15.94
C MET A 112 -6.76 1.43 17.10
N ASP A 113 -7.47 2.38 17.71
CA ASP A 113 -6.95 3.16 18.85
C ASP A 113 -6.57 2.23 20.00
N PHE A 114 -5.30 1.83 20.04
CA PHE A 114 -4.72 1.04 21.12
C PHE A 114 -4.60 1.86 22.41
N LEU A 115 -4.64 3.19 22.31
CA LEU A 115 -4.28 4.11 23.39
C LEU A 115 -5.48 4.60 24.21
N SER A 116 -6.73 4.39 23.79
CA SER A 116 -7.91 4.96 24.45
C SER A 116 -8.76 3.96 25.26
N ASN A 117 -8.10 3.08 26.03
CA ASN A 117 -8.63 2.30 27.17
C ASN A 117 -9.21 0.88 26.88
N LEU A 118 -8.54 -0.12 27.46
CA LEU A 118 -9.05 -1.35 28.12
C LEU A 118 -10.14 -2.24 27.47
N LYS A 119 -10.60 -1.98 26.25
CA LYS A 119 -11.62 -2.80 25.56
C LYS A 119 -11.17 -3.24 24.16
N GLN A 120 -9.99 -3.86 24.05
CA GLN A 120 -9.74 -4.74 22.91
C GLN A 120 -10.47 -6.06 23.20
N ASN A 121 -11.56 -6.33 22.48
CA ASN A 121 -12.20 -7.63 22.52
C ASN A 121 -11.63 -8.54 21.41
N TYR A 122 -11.99 -9.81 21.46
CA TYR A 122 -11.52 -10.81 20.52
C TYR A 122 -11.89 -10.42 19.06
N GLU A 123 -13.08 -9.87 18.87
CA GLU A 123 -13.61 -9.48 17.56
C GLU A 123 -12.78 -8.37 16.91
N MET A 124 -12.37 -7.35 17.69
CA MET A 124 -11.50 -6.27 17.21
C MET A 124 -10.10 -6.78 16.83
N ALA A 125 -9.55 -7.72 17.60
CA ALA A 125 -8.27 -8.34 17.28
C ALA A 125 -8.36 -9.20 16.00
N GLU A 126 -9.44 -9.95 15.83
CA GLU A 126 -9.69 -10.75 14.63
C GLU A 126 -9.88 -9.87 13.39
N GLU A 127 -10.65 -8.77 13.49
CA GLU A 127 -10.81 -7.80 12.41
C GLU A 127 -9.46 -7.17 12.03
N CYS A 128 -8.65 -6.80 13.02
CA CYS A 128 -7.30 -6.28 12.81
C CYS A 128 -6.43 -7.27 12.02
N LEU A 129 -6.43 -8.56 12.38
CA LEU A 129 -5.69 -9.59 11.65
C LEU A 129 -6.23 -9.81 10.23
N LYS A 130 -7.56 -9.87 10.07
CA LYS A 130 -8.25 -10.01 8.78
C LYS A 130 -7.82 -8.92 7.81
N ILE A 131 -7.77 -7.66 8.27
CA ILE A 131 -7.44 -6.55 7.38
C ILE A 131 -5.93 -6.40 7.18
N ASN A 132 -5.16 -6.37 8.27
CA ASN A 132 -3.75 -5.96 8.21
C ASN A 132 -2.83 -7.07 7.71
N PHE A 133 -3.14 -8.33 8.01
CA PHE A 133 -2.33 -9.47 7.63
C PHE A 133 -2.95 -10.23 6.46
N TYR A 134 -4.13 -10.82 6.67
CA TYR A 134 -4.75 -11.67 5.65
C TYR A 134 -5.12 -10.88 4.39
N GLY A 135 -5.74 -9.71 4.53
CA GLY A 135 -6.09 -8.87 3.39
C GLY A 135 -4.87 -8.35 2.63
N THR A 136 -3.82 -7.94 3.34
CA THR A 136 -2.53 -7.58 2.72
C THR A 136 -1.93 -8.75 1.94
N ARG A 137 -1.90 -9.94 2.54
CA ARG A 137 -1.41 -11.17 1.90
C ARG A 137 -2.22 -11.48 0.64
N ASP A 138 -3.54 -11.44 0.72
CA ASP A 138 -4.43 -11.87 -0.36
C ASP A 138 -4.39 -10.90 -1.55
N VAL A 139 -4.37 -9.59 -1.29
CA VAL A 139 -4.16 -8.57 -2.34
C VAL A 139 -2.79 -8.76 -2.98
N THR A 140 -1.74 -8.95 -2.17
CA THR A 140 -0.38 -9.16 -2.69
C THR A 140 -0.35 -10.40 -3.57
N GLN A 141 -0.89 -11.52 -3.09
CA GLN A 141 -0.91 -12.78 -3.82
C GLN A 141 -1.63 -12.67 -5.16
N ALA A 142 -2.75 -11.95 -5.21
CA ALA A 142 -3.49 -11.71 -6.45
C ALA A 142 -2.74 -10.83 -7.46
N LEU A 143 -1.88 -9.93 -6.97
CA LEU A 143 -1.13 -9.00 -7.80
C LEU A 143 0.29 -9.46 -8.14
N ILE A 144 0.82 -10.51 -7.49
CA ILE A 144 2.15 -11.08 -7.77
C ILE A 144 2.39 -11.32 -9.27
N PRO A 145 1.47 -11.93 -10.05
CA PRO A 145 1.69 -12.14 -11.47
C PRO A 145 1.93 -10.84 -12.26
N LEU A 146 1.31 -9.73 -11.84
CA LEU A 146 1.46 -8.40 -12.46
C LEU A 146 2.72 -7.68 -12.01
N LEU A 147 3.19 -7.96 -10.79
CA LEU A 147 4.46 -7.45 -10.28
C LEU A 147 5.64 -8.14 -10.97
N LEU A 148 5.53 -9.46 -11.19
CA LEU A 148 6.55 -10.24 -11.90
C LEU A 148 6.63 -9.93 -13.40
N SER A 149 5.57 -9.36 -14.00
CA SER A 149 5.59 -8.89 -15.38
C SER A 149 6.25 -7.51 -15.54
N SER A 150 6.52 -6.80 -14.43
CA SER A 150 7.27 -5.56 -14.44
C SER A 150 8.77 -5.81 -14.24
N ASN A 151 9.60 -5.07 -14.98
CA ASN A 151 11.06 -5.05 -14.78
C ASN A 151 11.46 -4.41 -13.45
N SER A 152 10.55 -3.70 -12.77
CA SER A 152 10.82 -2.95 -11.53
C SER A 152 9.72 -3.11 -10.48
N GLY A 153 9.05 -4.26 -10.44
CA GLY A 153 7.99 -4.57 -9.48
C GLY A 153 8.46 -4.49 -8.01
N ARG A 154 7.73 -3.73 -7.19
CA ARG A 154 8.02 -3.48 -5.77
C ARG A 154 6.77 -3.61 -4.91
N ILE A 155 6.94 -4.18 -3.71
CA ILE A 155 5.91 -4.21 -2.67
C ILE A 155 6.41 -3.42 -1.47
N VAL A 156 5.58 -2.51 -0.95
CA VAL A 156 5.87 -1.67 0.21
C VAL A 156 4.74 -1.83 1.22
N ASN A 157 4.97 -2.62 2.26
CA ASN A 157 4.02 -2.76 3.35
C ASN A 157 4.34 -1.77 4.48
N VAL A 158 3.33 -1.00 4.90
CA VAL A 158 3.49 -0.02 5.98
C VAL A 158 2.99 -0.62 7.28
N SER A 159 3.92 -0.99 8.15
CA SER A 159 3.66 -1.45 9.52
C SER A 159 3.78 -0.31 10.54
N ALA A 160 3.42 -0.58 11.79
CA ALA A 160 3.52 0.37 12.89
C ALA A 160 4.69 0.03 13.81
N LYS A 161 5.31 1.05 14.43
CA LYS A 161 6.40 0.87 15.40
C LYS A 161 6.00 -0.01 16.59
N ILE A 162 4.72 0.00 16.96
CA ILE A 162 4.18 -0.85 18.05
C ILE A 162 4.21 -2.35 17.72
N ALA A 163 4.25 -2.72 16.44
CA ALA A 163 4.42 -4.11 16.01
C ALA A 163 5.88 -4.60 16.16
N GLN A 164 6.81 -3.69 16.47
CA GLN A 164 8.19 -4.08 16.78
C GLN A 164 8.25 -4.58 18.22
N PHE A 165 8.40 -5.89 18.37
CA PHE A 165 8.88 -6.44 19.63
C PHE A 165 10.36 -6.06 19.80
N LYS A 166 10.68 -5.25 20.81
CA LYS A 166 12.08 -5.05 21.23
C LYS A 166 12.58 -6.34 21.88
N VAL A 167 13.05 -7.27 21.07
CA VAL A 167 13.87 -8.40 21.52
C VAL A 167 15.33 -7.92 21.46
N ASN A 168 16.05 -8.03 22.56
CA ASN A 168 17.47 -7.62 22.68
C ASN A 168 18.44 -8.53 21.89
N LYS A 169 18.08 -8.98 20.68
CA LYS A 169 18.94 -9.67 19.70
C LYS A 169 18.44 -9.45 18.26
N PRO A 170 19.32 -9.45 17.24
CA PRO A 170 19.03 -8.85 15.94
C PRO A 170 18.36 -9.86 15.01
N PHE A 171 17.05 -9.79 14.84
CA PHE A 171 16.40 -10.33 13.63
C PHE A 171 15.24 -9.44 13.21
N SER A 172 15.29 -9.00 11.96
CA SER A 172 14.24 -8.22 11.30
C SER A 172 13.30 -9.18 10.57
N ILE A 173 12.01 -9.18 10.93
CA ILE A 173 10.96 -9.69 10.05
C ILE A 173 10.14 -8.47 9.63
N VAL A 174 10.26 -8.10 8.36
CA VAL A 174 9.39 -7.13 7.71
C VAL A 174 8.40 -7.96 6.90
N PHE A 175 7.13 -7.91 7.28
CA PHE A 175 6.03 -8.21 6.38
C PHE A 175 5.55 -6.91 5.76
#